data_AF-A0A7W0YL34-F1
#
_entry.id   AF-A0A7W0YL34-F1
#
_cell.length_a   1.000
_cell.length_b   1.000
_cell.length_c   1.000
_cell.angle_alpha   90.00
_cell.angle_beta   90.00
_cell.angle_gamma   90.00
#
_symmetry.space_group_name_H-M   'P 1'
#
loop_
_entity.id
_entity.type
_entity.pdbx_description
1 polymer ?
#
loop_
_entity_poly.entity_id
_entity_poly.type
_entity_poly.pdbx_seq_one_letter_code
_entity_poly.pdbx_strand_id
1 'polypeptide(L)'
;MRDLIADYERLRAAGESVGRAVVTSVWGSAPRPEGSSMLATRDGVMAGSVSGGCVESATAVEIAEAIGRGSPKLVTFGVSDEKAWEVGLACGGTIKVLVEPEVRPEVLAAARGPGGEVLATVVE
;
A
#
# COMPACT_ATOMS: atom_id res chain seq x y z
N MET A 1 -2.13 -5.04 7.75
CA MET A 1 -3.29 -4.22 8.20
C MET A 1 -3.58 -4.25 9.70
N ARG A 2 -3.53 -5.40 10.40
CA ARG A 2 -3.87 -5.47 11.84
C ARG A 2 -3.11 -4.44 12.69
N ASP A 3 -1.81 -4.33 12.46
CA ASP A 3 -0.92 -3.40 13.19
C ASP A 3 -1.12 -1.92 12.80
N LEU A 4 -1.92 -1.63 11.76
CA LEU A 4 -2.17 -0.27 11.27
C LEU A 4 -3.54 0.28 11.69
N ILE A 5 -4.33 -0.47 12.47
CA ILE A 5 -5.66 -0.03 12.90
C ILE A 5 -5.57 1.25 13.74
N ALA A 6 -4.64 1.31 14.69
CA ALA A 6 -4.47 2.47 15.55
C ALA A 6 -4.02 3.71 14.75
N ASP A 7 -3.12 3.52 13.78
CA ASP A 7 -2.71 4.59 12.87
C ASP A 7 -3.87 5.08 12.00
N TYR A 8 -4.65 4.17 11.43
CA TYR A 8 -5.85 4.51 10.66
C TYR A 8 -6.83 5.34 11.49
N GLU A 9 -7.15 4.89 12.71
CA GLU A 9 -8.08 5.60 13.61
C GLU A 9 -7.57 7.00 13.95
N ARG A 10 -6.27 7.13 14.25
CA ARG A 10 -5.63 8.42 14.53
C ARG A 10 -5.73 9.39 13.35
N LEU A 11 -5.41 8.92 12.14
CA LEU A 11 -5.47 9.75 10.94
C LEU A 11 -6.92 10.16 10.63
N ARG A 12 -7.88 9.23 10.74
CA ARG A 12 -9.30 9.53 10.53
C ARG A 12 -9.85 10.51 11.57
N ALA A 13 -9.45 10.38 12.84
CA ALA A 13 -9.84 11.32 13.89
C ALA A 13 -9.31 12.74 13.65
N ALA A 14 -8.19 12.88 12.94
CA ALA A 14 -7.65 14.16 12.49
C ALA A 14 -8.37 14.75 11.26
N GLY A 15 -9.39 14.06 10.72
CA GLY A 15 -10.14 14.50 9.54
C GLY A 15 -9.49 14.15 8.20
N GLU A 16 -8.46 13.31 8.20
CA GLU A 16 -7.69 12.99 7.01
C GLU A 16 -8.42 12.03 6.05
N SER A 17 -8.18 12.23 4.75
CA SER A 17 -8.46 11.20 3.74
C SER A 17 -7.32 10.20 3.73
N VAL A 18 -7.62 8.93 4.03
CA VAL A 18 -6.61 7.88 4.23
C VAL A 18 -6.77 6.79 3.19
N GLY A 19 -5.82 6.68 2.27
CA GLY A 19 -5.75 5.59 1.30
C GLY A 19 -4.85 4.46 1.79
N ARG A 20 -4.89 3.34 1.05
CA ARG A 20 -4.16 2.11 1.39
C ARG A 20 -3.33 1.63 0.22
N ALA A 21 -2.15 1.13 0.51
CA ALA A 21 -1.39 0.26 -0.38
C ALA A 21 -1.23 -1.13 0.27
N VAL A 22 -1.35 -2.19 -0.51
CA VAL A 22 -1.09 -3.57 -0.06
C VAL A 22 -0.32 -4.35 -1.12
N VAL A 23 0.75 -5.02 -0.69
CA VAL A 23 1.54 -5.90 -1.57
C VAL A 23 0.69 -7.12 -1.94
N THR A 24 0.42 -7.31 -3.22
CA THR A 24 -0.37 -8.44 -3.76
C THR A 24 0.50 -9.56 -4.29
N SER A 25 1.75 -9.27 -4.66
CA SER A 25 2.67 -10.26 -5.23
C SER A 25 4.11 -9.82 -5.03
N VAL A 26 5.00 -10.79 -4.78
CA VAL A 26 6.45 -10.58 -4.68
C VAL A 26 7.16 -11.50 -5.68
N TRP A 27 8.16 -10.96 -6.38
CA TRP A 27 9.09 -11.73 -7.21
C TRP A 27 10.53 -11.40 -6.80
N GLY A 28 11.38 -12.42 -6.72
CA GLY A 28 12.75 -12.26 -6.24
C GLY A 28 12.82 -11.88 -4.76
N SER A 29 13.91 -11.25 -4.37
CA SER A 29 14.15 -10.85 -2.98
C SER A 29 13.53 -9.48 -2.71
N ALA A 30 12.29 -9.42 -2.20
CA ALA A 30 11.74 -8.18 -1.63
C ALA A 30 11.69 -8.27 -0.09
N PRO A 31 11.90 -7.18 0.66
CA PRO A 31 12.08 -7.26 2.12
C PRO A 31 10.75 -7.41 2.88
N ARG A 32 9.62 -7.23 2.21
CA ARG A 32 8.26 -7.29 2.77
C ARG A 32 7.44 -8.35 2.01
N PRO A 33 6.73 -9.25 2.71
CA PRO A 33 5.90 -10.28 2.09
C PRO A 33 4.59 -9.71 1.53
N GLU A 34 3.87 -10.53 0.76
CA GLU A 34 2.48 -10.27 0.39
C GLU A 34 1.61 -9.95 1.63
N GLY A 35 0.65 -9.06 1.48
CA GLY A 35 -0.19 -8.56 2.57
C GLY A 35 0.45 -7.43 3.39
N SER A 36 1.76 -7.16 3.22
CA SER A 36 2.38 -5.97 3.77
C SER A 36 1.63 -4.73 3.29
N SER A 37 1.27 -3.86 4.23
CA SER A 37 0.37 -2.74 3.96
C SER A 37 0.98 -1.43 4.40
N MET A 38 0.56 -0.36 3.74
CA MET A 38 0.90 1.02 4.07
C MET A 38 -0.36 1.88 3.96
N LEU A 39 -0.47 2.87 4.85
CA LEU A 39 -1.46 3.93 4.79
C LEU A 39 -0.75 5.22 4.44
N ALA A 40 -1.41 6.07 3.66
CA ALA A 40 -0.98 7.44 3.46
C ALA A 40 -2.17 8.40 3.36
N THR A 41 -1.95 9.64 3.78
CA THR A 41 -2.89 10.74 3.55
C THR A 41 -2.52 11.53 2.30
N ARG A 42 -3.43 12.39 1.85
CA ARG A 42 -3.14 13.32 0.75
C ARG A 42 -1.96 14.25 1.06
N ASP A 43 -1.77 14.58 2.33
CA ASP A 43 -0.73 15.49 2.82
C ASP A 43 0.59 14.78 3.13
N GLY A 44 0.70 13.49 2.78
CA GLY A 44 1.95 12.73 2.85
C GLY A 44 2.27 12.13 4.22
N VAL A 45 1.33 12.12 5.17
CA VAL A 45 1.50 11.38 6.42
C VAL A 45 1.39 9.89 6.12
N MET A 46 2.38 9.12 6.57
CA MET A 46 2.51 7.69 6.26
C MET A 46 2.49 6.82 7.53
N ALA A 47 1.95 5.60 7.41
CA ALA A 47 2.05 4.55 8.42
C ALA A 47 2.18 3.17 7.76
N GLY A 48 2.95 2.26 8.35
CA GLY A 48 3.24 0.96 7.73
C GLY A 48 4.29 1.04 6.62
N SER A 49 4.40 -0.03 5.83
CA SER A 49 5.46 -0.18 4.84
C SER A 49 5.13 -1.30 3.85
N VAL A 50 5.48 -1.08 2.58
CA VAL A 50 5.35 -2.07 1.50
C VAL A 50 6.68 -2.67 1.06
N SER A 51 7.81 -2.04 1.40
CA SER A 51 9.13 -2.56 1.02
C SER A 51 10.19 -2.48 2.12
N GLY A 52 10.06 -1.54 3.04
CA GLY A 52 11.03 -1.25 4.09
C GLY A 52 12.01 -0.12 3.73
N GLY A 53 11.77 0.65 2.67
CA GLY A 53 12.55 1.85 2.37
C GLY A 53 12.29 2.46 0.98
N CYS A 54 12.80 1.82 -0.07
CA CYS A 54 13.09 2.49 -1.35
C CYS A 54 11.86 3.02 -2.11
N VAL A 55 10.67 2.48 -1.88
CA VAL A 55 9.47 2.78 -2.69
C VAL A 55 8.34 3.39 -1.88
N GLU A 56 8.53 3.63 -0.57
CA GLU A 56 7.51 4.18 0.33
C GLU A 56 7.02 5.55 -0.13
N SER A 57 7.93 6.47 -0.47
CA SER A 57 7.56 7.80 -0.96
C SER A 57 6.78 7.73 -2.27
N ALA A 58 7.20 6.86 -3.21
CA ALA A 58 6.47 6.68 -4.47
C ALA A 58 5.10 6.03 -4.24
N THR A 59 5.00 5.09 -3.31
CA THR A 59 3.73 4.50 -2.90
C THR A 59 2.79 5.54 -2.27
N ALA A 60 3.31 6.46 -1.46
CA ALA A 60 2.52 7.55 -0.90
C ALA A 60 1.98 8.50 -1.97
N VAL A 61 2.78 8.81 -3.00
CA VAL A 61 2.32 9.59 -4.16
C VAL A 61 1.18 8.87 -4.88
N GLU A 62 1.33 7.58 -5.18
CA GLU A 62 0.28 6.78 -5.82
C GLU A 62 -1.00 6.71 -4.96
N ILE A 63 -0.88 6.64 -3.63
CA ILE A 63 -2.03 6.72 -2.71
C ILE A 63 -2.71 8.09 -2.81
N ALA A 64 -1.96 9.19 -2.77
CA ALA A 64 -2.51 10.54 -2.86
C ALA A 64 -3.22 10.78 -4.22
N GLU A 65 -2.65 10.27 -5.32
CA GLU A 65 -3.28 10.28 -6.63
C GLU A 65 -4.56 9.43 -6.68
N ALA A 66 -4.54 8.24 -6.08
CA ALA A 66 -5.73 7.39 -5.97
C ALA A 66 -6.84 8.08 -5.19
N ILE A 67 -6.54 8.71 -4.04
CA ILE A 67 -7.48 9.53 -3.28
C ILE A 67 -8.09 10.60 -4.19
N GLY A 68 -7.26 11.34 -4.94
CA GLY A 68 -7.72 12.39 -5.84
C GLY A 68 -8.61 11.89 -6.98
N ARG A 69 -8.31 10.71 -7.53
CA ARG A 69 -9.06 10.06 -8.61
C ARG A 69 -10.32 9.33 -8.13
N GLY A 70 -10.33 8.89 -6.86
CA GLY A 70 -11.40 8.08 -6.29
C GLY A 70 -11.45 6.63 -6.78
N SER A 71 -10.39 6.11 -7.40
CA SER A 71 -10.37 4.73 -7.92
C SER A 71 -9.05 3.98 -7.65
N PRO A 72 -9.11 2.66 -7.44
CA PRO A 72 -7.93 1.86 -7.17
C PRO A 72 -7.03 1.70 -8.41
N LYS A 73 -5.78 1.33 -8.20
CA LYS A 73 -4.79 1.06 -9.26
C LYS A 73 -3.82 -0.02 -8.80
N LEU A 74 -3.37 -0.87 -9.72
CA LEU A 74 -2.24 -1.76 -9.49
C LEU A 74 -0.94 -1.09 -9.95
N VAL A 75 0.05 -1.05 -9.06
CA VAL A 75 1.37 -0.48 -9.31
C VAL A 75 2.41 -1.58 -9.18
N THR A 76 3.41 -1.59 -10.06
CA THR A 76 4.53 -2.53 -9.98
C THR A 76 5.81 -1.76 -9.71
N PHE A 77 6.52 -2.12 -8.64
CA PHE A 77 7.83 -1.57 -8.30
C PHE A 77 8.88 -2.66 -8.43
N GLY A 78 10.01 -2.39 -9.08
CA GLY A 78 11.07 -3.39 -9.25
C GLY A 78 12.24 -2.87 -10.04
N VAL A 79 13.29 -3.68 -10.14
CA VAL A 79 14.45 -3.35 -10.99
C VAL A 79 14.08 -3.64 -12.45
N SER A 80 13.95 -2.60 -13.27
CA SER A 80 13.99 -2.77 -14.73
C SER A 80 15.45 -2.89 -15.16
N ASP A 81 15.80 -3.95 -15.87
CA ASP A 81 17.17 -4.21 -16.32
C ASP A 81 17.83 -2.98 -16.97
N GLU A 82 18.99 -2.63 -16.40
CA GLU A 82 20.13 -1.92 -16.98
C GLU A 82 20.01 -0.48 -17.55
N LYS A 83 18.89 0.27 -17.47
CA LYS A 83 18.95 1.70 -17.88
C LYS A 83 17.97 2.72 -17.31
N ALA A 84 17.06 2.40 -16.39
CA ALA A 84 16.05 3.37 -15.94
C ALA A 84 16.20 3.73 -14.46
N TRP A 85 16.57 4.99 -14.23
CA TRP A 85 16.52 5.67 -12.95
C TRP A 85 15.06 6.05 -12.65
N GLU A 86 14.24 5.10 -12.21
CA GLU A 86 12.87 5.42 -11.77
C GLU A 86 12.38 4.35 -10.78
N VAL A 87 12.70 4.56 -9.51
CA VAL A 87 12.09 3.93 -8.32
C VAL A 87 12.06 2.39 -8.31
N GLY A 88 13.24 1.76 -8.42
CA GLY A 88 13.40 0.30 -8.22
C GLY A 88 13.65 -0.11 -6.76
N LEU A 89 13.46 -1.40 -6.46
CA LEU A 89 13.87 -2.00 -5.19
C LEU A 89 15.37 -2.30 -5.17
N ALA A 90 16.10 -1.79 -4.18
CA ALA A 90 17.55 -1.98 -4.07
C ALA A 90 18.01 -3.45 -3.89
N CYS A 91 17.09 -4.33 -3.48
CA CYS A 91 17.33 -5.74 -3.21
C CYS A 91 17.18 -6.67 -4.43
N GLY A 92 16.89 -6.11 -5.62
CA GLY A 92 16.74 -6.92 -6.85
C GLY A 92 15.42 -7.66 -6.97
N GLY A 93 14.43 -7.32 -6.13
CA GLY A 93 13.07 -7.86 -6.20
C GLY A 93 12.11 -6.95 -6.97
N THR A 94 10.92 -7.48 -7.23
CA THR A 94 9.77 -6.77 -7.78
C THR A 94 8.56 -7.04 -6.91
N ILE A 95 7.76 -6.02 -6.62
CA ILE A 95 6.48 -6.13 -5.91
C ILE A 95 5.36 -5.55 -6.77
N LYS A 96 4.19 -6.18 -6.70
CA LYS A 96 2.94 -5.59 -7.18
C LYS A 96 2.13 -5.13 -5.97
N VAL A 97 1.62 -3.91 -6.05
CA VAL A 97 0.93 -3.22 -4.96
C VAL A 97 -0.44 -2.77 -5.47
N LEU A 98 -1.50 -3.20 -4.79
CA LEU A 98 -2.82 -2.62 -4.97
C LEU A 98 -2.90 -1.34 -4.14
N VAL A 99 -3.17 -0.23 -4.81
CA VAL A 99 -3.40 1.08 -4.22
C VAL A 99 -4.90 1.36 -4.25
N GLU A 100 -5.48 1.65 -3.10
CA GLU A 100 -6.90 1.97 -2.89
C GLU A 100 -7.03 3.41 -2.36
N PRO A 101 -8.03 4.18 -2.84
CA PRO A 101 -8.25 5.57 -2.43
C PRO A 101 -8.71 5.70 -0.98
N GLU A 102 -9.25 4.63 -0.41
CA GLU A 102 -9.72 4.58 0.97
C GLU A 102 -9.52 3.18 1.56
N VAL A 103 -9.43 3.09 2.89
CA VAL A 103 -9.53 1.81 3.58
C VAL A 103 -11.00 1.40 3.66
N ARG A 104 -11.40 0.42 2.86
CA ARG A 104 -12.78 -0.07 2.83
C ARG A 104 -13.24 -0.66 4.17
N PRO A 105 -14.53 -0.53 4.56
CA PRO A 105 -15.04 -1.08 5.81
C PRO A 105 -14.79 -2.58 6.00
N GLU A 106 -14.87 -3.36 4.93
CA GLU A 106 -14.64 -4.82 4.98
C GLU A 106 -13.19 -5.13 5.33
N VAL A 107 -12.24 -4.32 4.85
CA VAL A 107 -10.81 -4.44 5.21
C VAL A 107 -10.60 -4.19 6.71
N LEU A 108 -11.29 -3.19 7.27
CA LEU A 108 -11.21 -2.89 8.69
C LEU A 108 -11.85 -4.00 9.54
N ALA A 109 -13.00 -4.50 9.11
CA ALA A 109 -13.67 -5.62 9.76
C ALA A 109 -12.75 -6.85 9.79
N ALA A 110 -12.17 -7.22 8.64
CA ALA A 110 -11.25 -8.35 8.54
C ALA A 110 -9.97 -8.17 9.37
N ALA A 111 -9.44 -6.94 9.42
CA ALA A 111 -8.25 -6.65 10.23
C ALA A 111 -8.53 -6.76 11.75
N ARG A 112 -9.76 -6.46 12.20
CA ARG A 112 -10.20 -6.61 13.60
C ARG A 112 -10.64 -8.03 13.95
N GLY A 113 -11.13 -8.77 12.96
CA GLY A 113 -11.66 -10.12 13.12
C GLY A 113 -10.63 -11.16 13.56
N PRO A 114 -11.05 -12.39 13.89
CA PRO A 114 -10.18 -13.45 14.40
C PRO A 114 -9.12 -13.92 13.38
N GLY A 115 -9.21 -13.49 12.11
CA GLY A 115 -8.39 -13.95 11.00
C GLY A 115 -9.11 -15.00 10.14
N GLY A 116 -8.47 -15.44 9.05
CA GLY A 116 -9.05 -16.43 8.13
C GLY A 116 -10.03 -15.87 7.09
N GLU A 117 -10.22 -14.56 7.06
CA GLU A 117 -11.04 -13.87 6.07
C GLU A 117 -10.20 -13.47 4.84
N VAL A 118 -10.78 -13.67 3.65
CA VAL A 118 -10.15 -13.29 2.38
C VAL A 118 -10.99 -12.21 1.73
N LEU A 119 -10.35 -11.10 1.38
CA LEU A 119 -10.97 -10.01 0.63
C LEU A 119 -10.35 -9.96 -0.76
N ALA A 120 -11.21 -9.94 -1.77
CA ALA A 120 -10.81 -9.75 -3.15
C ALA A 120 -11.17 -8.34 -3.62
N THR A 121 -10.30 -7.77 -4.46
CA THR A 121 -10.58 -6.56 -5.22
C THR A 121 -10.42 -6.90 -6.69
N VAL A 122 -11.45 -6.64 -7.49
CA VAL A 122 -11.37 -6.72 -8.94
C VAL A 122 -11.11 -5.31 -9.46
N VAL A 123 -10.04 -5.16 -10.23
CA VAL A 123 -9.67 -3.90 -10.89
C VAL A 123 -9.77 -4.18 -12.39
N GLU A 124 -10.57 -3.38 -13.09
CA GLU A 124 -10.71 -3.42 -14.55
C GLU A 124 -9.59 -2.66 -15.27
#